data_AF-A0A8S2QXZ3-F1
#
_entry.id   AF-A0A8S2QXZ3-F1
#
_cell.length_a   1.000
_cell.length_b   1.000
_cell.length_c   1.000
_cell.angle_alpha   90.00
_cell.angle_beta   90.00
_cell.angle_gamma   90.00
#
_symmetry.space_group_name_H-M   'P 1'
#
loop_
_entity.id
_entity.type
_entity.pdbx_description
1 polymer ?
#
loop_
_entity_poly.entity_id
_entity_poly.type
_entity_poly.pdbx_seq_one_letter_code
_entity_poly.pdbx_strand_id
1 'polypeptide(L)'
;MLVTGNSNGHVIGWNINDSSTPAFDFLAHNDCTNGISIHSKQPLLATASGQRYFAGDVRVTASEDEDEDNLNAEFNLKKIPKENSVKIWPFMK
;
A
#
# COMPACT_ATOMS: atom_id res chain seq x y z
N MET A 1 12.41 0.24 -17.54
CA MET A 1 11.19 -0.24 -16.86
C MET A 1 11.03 0.50 -15.56
N LEU A 2 9.81 0.93 -15.25
CA LEU A 2 9.43 1.62 -14.02
C LEU A 2 8.62 0.65 -13.16
N VAL A 3 8.82 0.64 -11.85
CA VAL A 3 8.04 -0.19 -10.91
C VAL A 3 7.46 0.71 -9.83
N THR A 4 6.15 0.62 -9.61
CA THR A 4 5.40 1.49 -8.70
C THR A 4 4.60 0.68 -7.70
N GLY A 5 4.51 1.17 -6.46
CA GLY A 5 3.64 0.63 -5.42
C GLY A 5 2.45 1.56 -5.18
N ASN A 6 1.31 1.03 -4.74
CA ASN A 6 0.13 1.85 -4.44
C ASN A 6 -0.43 1.61 -3.02
N SER A 7 -1.47 2.39 -2.67
CA SER A 7 -2.15 2.33 -1.37
C SER A 7 -2.98 1.07 -1.15
N ASN A 8 -3.21 0.28 -2.20
CA ASN A 8 -3.95 -0.97 -2.14
C ASN A 8 -3.01 -2.19 -2.06
N GLY A 9 -1.70 -1.96 -1.94
CA GLY A 9 -0.70 -3.01 -1.79
C GLY A 9 -0.27 -3.70 -3.09
N HIS A 10 -0.66 -3.14 -4.23
CA HIS A 10 -0.22 -3.64 -5.53
C HIS A 10 1.14 -3.09 -5.92
N VAL A 11 1.88 -3.91 -6.66
CA VAL A 11 3.12 -3.56 -7.35
C VAL A 11 2.91 -3.71 -8.85
N ILE A 12 3.16 -2.62 -9.57
CA ILE A 12 2.88 -2.52 -11.00
C ILE A 12 4.17 -2.18 -11.75
N GLY A 13 4.46 -2.95 -12.79
CA GLY A 13 5.59 -2.73 -13.68
C GLY A 13 5.17 -2.09 -15.00
N TRP A 14 5.94 -1.13 -15.48
CA TRP A 14 5.66 -0.38 -16.69
C TRP A 14 6.84 -0.40 -17.66
N ASN A 15 6.57 -0.63 -18.93
CA ASN A 15 7.53 -0.36 -19.98
C ASN A 15 7.52 1.16 -20.26
N ILE A 16 8.68 1.81 -20.13
CA ILE A 16 8.77 3.28 -20.31
C ILE A 16 8.62 3.66 -21.78
N ASN A 17 8.93 2.74 -22.70
CA ASN A 17 8.80 2.98 -24.13
C ASN A 17 7.38 2.70 -24.65
N ASP A 18 6.57 1.98 -23.86
CA ASP A 18 5.18 1.64 -24.18
C ASP A 18 4.39 1.50 -22.86
N SER A 19 3.83 2.61 -22.40
CA SER A 19 3.07 2.69 -21.14
C SER A 19 1.58 2.43 -21.35
N SER A 20 1.16 1.89 -22.50
CA SER A 20 -0.26 1.63 -22.79
C SER A 20 -0.86 0.56 -21.89
N THR A 21 -0.06 -0.42 -21.48
CA THR A 21 -0.46 -1.49 -20.56
C THR A 21 0.65 -1.81 -19.56
N PRO A 22 0.30 -2.23 -18.33
CA PRO A 22 1.28 -2.74 -17.38
C PRO A 22 1.97 -4.00 -17.90
N ALA A 23 3.29 -4.09 -17.70
CA ALA A 23 4.05 -5.31 -17.96
C ALA A 23 3.73 -6.41 -16.93
N PHE A 24 3.41 -6.02 -15.69
CA PHE A 24 2.89 -6.89 -14.65
C PHE A 24 2.14 -6.07 -13.60
N ASP A 25 1.21 -6.72 -12.89
CA ASP A 25 0.49 -6.19 -11.74
C ASP A 25 0.20 -7.34 -10.78
N PHE A 26 0.63 -7.23 -9.53
CA PHE A 26 0.34 -8.22 -8.50
C PHE A 26 0.18 -7.59 -7.12
N LEU A 27 -0.63 -8.23 -6.28
CA LEU A 27 -0.82 -7.85 -4.89
C LEU A 27 0.37 -8.32 -4.05
N ALA A 28 1.24 -7.40 -3.67
CA ALA A 28 2.42 -7.69 -2.84
C ALA A 28 2.07 -7.67 -1.34
N HIS A 29 1.21 -6.75 -0.93
CA HIS A 29 0.84 -6.50 0.46
C HIS A 29 -0.68 -6.34 0.58
N ASN A 30 -1.24 -6.65 1.74
CA ASN A 30 -2.66 -6.37 2.04
C ASN A 30 -2.88 -4.92 2.49
N ASP A 31 -1.80 -4.14 2.60
CA ASP A 31 -1.74 -2.74 3.01
C ASP A 31 -0.84 -1.98 2.01
N CYS A 32 -0.66 -0.68 2.17
CA CYS A 32 0.13 0.18 1.28
C CYS A 32 1.51 -0.41 0.96
N THR A 33 1.89 -0.43 -0.31
CA THR A 33 3.29 -0.71 -0.68
C THR A 33 4.10 0.58 -0.62
N ASN A 34 4.85 0.76 0.47
CA ASN A 34 5.60 1.98 0.77
C ASN A 34 7.03 1.96 0.21
N GLY A 35 7.62 0.77 0.08
CA GLY A 35 9.01 0.62 -0.37
C GLY A 35 9.12 -0.41 -1.49
N ILE A 36 9.92 -0.07 -2.50
CA ILE A 36 10.26 -0.97 -3.61
C ILE A 36 11.76 -0.83 -3.87
N SER A 37 12.47 -1.95 -3.94
CA SER A 37 13.88 -2.00 -4.30
C SER A 37 14.16 -3.16 -5.24
N ILE A 38 14.84 -2.88 -6.35
CA ILE A 38 15.22 -3.87 -7.36
C ILE A 38 16.70 -4.17 -7.18
N HIS A 39 17.03 -5.46 -7.01
CA HIS A 39 18.42 -5.85 -6.92
C HIS A 39 19.13 -5.66 -8.28
N SER A 40 20.36 -5.10 -8.26
CA SER A 40 21.06 -4.71 -9.50
C SER A 40 21.53 -5.89 -10.36
N LYS A 41 21.96 -6.99 -9.73
CA LYS A 41 22.54 -8.17 -10.42
C LYS A 41 21.66 -9.44 -10.43
N GLN A 42 20.88 -9.68 -9.39
CA GLN A 42 20.00 -10.84 -9.28
C GLN A 42 18.56 -10.46 -9.63
N PRO A 43 17.77 -11.40 -10.18
CA PRO A 43 16.37 -11.19 -10.50
C PRO A 43 15.53 -11.21 -9.21
N LEU A 44 15.72 -10.20 -8.34
CA LEU A 44 15.04 -10.08 -7.05
C LEU A 44 14.43 -8.69 -6.88
N LEU A 45 13.22 -8.67 -6.32
CA LEU A 45 12.46 -7.49 -5.97
C LEU A 45 12.11 -7.54 -4.47
N ALA A 46 12.47 -6.51 -3.74
CA ALA A 46 12.06 -6.33 -2.35
C ALA A 46 10.93 -5.31 -2.26
N THR A 47 9.87 -5.67 -1.55
CA THR A 47 8.72 -4.80 -1.28
C THR A 47 8.55 -4.64 0.23
N ALA A 48 8.16 -3.45 0.66
CA ALA A 48 7.90 -3.14 2.06
C ALA A 48 6.52 -2.51 2.22
N SER A 49 5.80 -2.98 3.24
CA SER A 49 4.56 -2.39 3.71
C SER A 49 4.70 -1.97 5.16
N GLY A 50 4.11 -0.82 5.46
CA GLY A 50 3.99 -0.30 6.81
C GLY A 50 3.75 1.19 6.80
N GLN A 51 2.71 1.63 7.52
CA GLN A 51 2.42 3.03 7.77
C GLN A 51 2.56 3.29 9.28
N ARG A 52 3.02 4.50 9.65
CA ARG A 52 2.91 4.97 11.03
C ARG A 52 1.45 5.38 11.25
N TYR A 53 0.61 4.43 11.62
CA TYR A 53 -0.74 4.74 12.10
C TYR A 53 -0.60 5.52 13.41
N PHE A 54 -0.74 6.83 13.36
CA PHE A 54 -0.91 7.60 14.58
C PHE A 54 -2.28 7.24 15.14
N ALA A 55 -2.34 6.97 16.45
CA ALA A 55 -3.61 6.82 17.18
C ALA A 55 -4.30 8.20 17.20
N GLY A 56 -4.87 8.59 16.05
CA GLY A 56 -5.29 9.94 15.75
C GLY A 56 -5.68 10.15 14.28
N ASP A 57 -5.26 9.27 13.36
CA ASP A 57 -5.80 9.22 11.97
C ASP A 57 -7.20 8.58 11.95
N VAL A 58 -8.06 9.09 12.81
CA VAL A 58 -9.49 9.12 12.57
C VAL A 58 -9.66 10.06 11.38
N ARG A 59 -10.01 9.52 10.21
CA ARG A 59 -10.67 10.35 9.20
C ARG A 59 -11.99 10.80 9.82
N VAL A 60 -11.97 11.93 10.52
CA VAL A 60 -13.17 12.69 10.81
C VAL A 60 -13.60 13.19 9.44
N THR A 61 -14.40 12.39 8.75
CA THR A 61 -15.37 12.98 7.84
C THR A 61 -16.20 13.85 8.75
N ALA A 62 -15.95 15.16 8.73
CA ALA A 62 -16.81 16.14 9.38
C ALA A 62 -18.16 16.04 8.66
N SER A 63 -18.98 15.09 9.07
CA SER A 63 -20.42 15.22 8.95
C SER A 63 -20.79 16.30 9.94
N GLU A 64 -21.23 17.44 9.42
CA GLU A 64 -21.69 18.62 10.17
C GLU A 64 -23.02 18.36 10.88
N ASP A 65 -23.17 17.19 11.52
CA ASP A 65 -24.36 16.86 12.30
C ASP A 65 -23.92 16.78 13.78
N GLU A 66 -24.16 17.90 14.46
CA GLU A 66 -23.97 18.10 15.90
C GLU A 66 -24.95 17.22 16.70
N ASP A 67 -24.57 15.98 17.00
CA ASP A 67 -25.23 15.18 18.03
C ASP A 67 -24.19 14.70 19.06
N GLU A 68 -24.19 15.34 20.23
CA GLU A 68 -23.20 15.22 21.32
C GLU A 68 -23.19 13.88 22.08
N ASP A 69 -24.00 12.88 21.69
CA ASP A 69 -24.24 11.67 22.51
C ASP A 69 -23.73 10.35 21.92
N ASN A 70 -22.74 10.37 21.02
CA ASN A 70 -22.18 9.13 20.42
C ASN A 70 -20.69 8.91 20.72
N LEU A 71 -20.32 8.96 22.00
CA LEU A 71 -19.01 8.53 22.52
C LEU A 71 -18.72 7.03 22.33
N ASN A 72 -19.62 6.27 21.70
CA ASN A 72 -19.49 4.84 21.38
C ASN A 72 -19.12 4.55 19.92
N ALA A 73 -18.63 5.55 19.18
CA ALA A 73 -17.80 5.28 18.02
C ALA A 73 -16.44 4.72 18.51
N GLU A 74 -16.42 3.51 19.07
CA GLU A 74 -15.24 2.64 18.99
C GLU A 74 -14.92 2.52 17.50
N PHE A 75 -14.07 3.44 17.08
CA PHE A 75 -13.63 3.66 15.72
C PHE A 75 -13.40 2.30 15.06
N ASN A 76 -14.01 2.09 13.88
CA ASN A 76 -13.84 0.91 13.04
C ASN A 76 -12.39 0.76 12.49
N LEU A 77 -11.37 1.13 13.28
CA LEU A 77 -9.94 0.88 13.09
C LEU A 77 -9.60 -0.61 12.96
N LYS A 78 -10.52 -1.51 13.35
CA LYS A 78 -10.35 -2.97 13.25
C LYS A 78 -10.43 -3.51 11.82
N LYS A 79 -10.84 -2.73 10.82
CA LYS A 79 -11.06 -3.22 9.44
C LYS A 79 -10.04 -2.79 8.38
N ILE A 80 -9.11 -1.89 8.69
CA ILE A 80 -8.04 -1.58 7.73
C ILE A 80 -7.03 -2.72 7.83
N PRO A 81 -6.73 -3.45 6.74
CA PRO A 81 -5.69 -4.46 6.79
C PRO A 81 -4.37 -3.75 7.11
N LYS A 82 -3.72 -4.19 8.19
CA LYS A 82 -2.45 -3.62 8.65
C LYS A 82 -1.36 -4.62 8.33
N GLU A 83 -0.35 -4.19 7.59
CA GLU A 83 0.79 -5.04 7.29
C GLU A 83 2.11 -4.29 7.52
N ASN A 84 2.94 -4.85 8.41
CA ASN A 84 4.28 -4.35 8.72
C ASN A 84 5.31 -5.42 8.32
N SER A 85 5.50 -5.60 7.02
CA SER A 85 6.31 -6.70 6.50
C SER A 85 7.20 -6.27 5.34
N VAL A 86 8.29 -7.02 5.16
CA VAL A 86 9.15 -6.95 3.96
C VAL A 86 9.07 -8.31 3.28
N LYS A 87 8.82 -8.31 1.96
CA LYS A 87 8.72 -9.52 1.14
C LYS A 87 9.72 -9.47 0.00
N ILE A 88 10.20 -10.65 -0.40
CA ILE A 88 11.13 -10.82 -1.52
C ILE A 88 10.45 -11.65 -2.60
N TRP A 89 10.53 -11.17 -3.84
CA TRP A 89 9.90 -11.79 -5.00
C TRP A 89 10.95 -12.11 -6.06
N PRO A 90 10.81 -13.24 -6.78
CA PRO A 90 11.54 -13.45 -8.01
C PRO A 90 11.13 -12.38 -9.02
N PHE A 91 12.11 -11.76 -9.67
CA PHE A 91 11.93 -10.60 -10.52
C PHE A 91 12.70 -10.73 -11.82
N MET A 92 12.06 -11.27 -12.86
CA MET A 92 12.67 -11.39 -14.18
C MET A 92 12.50 -10.08 -14.95
N LYS A 93 13.60 -9.57 -15.51
CA LYS A 93 13.63 -8.39 -16.39
C LYS A 93 13.27 -8.76 -17.82
#